data_AF-A0A1G2PH70-F1
#
_entry.id   AF-A0A1G2PH70-F1
#
_cell.length_a   1.000
_cell.length_b   1.000
_cell.length_c   1.000
_cell.angle_alpha   90.00
_cell.angle_beta   90.00
_cell.angle_gamma   90.00
#
_symmetry.space_group_name_H-M   'P 1'
#
loop_
_entity.id
_entity.type
_entity.pdbx_description
1 polymer ?
#
loop_
_entity_poly.entity_id
_entity_poly.type
_entity_poly.pdbx_seq_one_letter_code
_entity_poly.pdbx_strand_id
1 'polypeptide(L)' 'MEELIEDGKTGFVLESNIDALIGAMQKIDTIDRSQVRRPVEQKFSKERMTDEYEKLYYELCQNGAQK' A
#
# COMPACT_ATOMS: atom_id res chain seq x y z
N MET A 1 -2.97 -9.04 2.71
CA MET A 1 -3.15 -7.70 3.32
C MET A 1 -1.82 -7.06 3.70
N GLU A 2 -0.79 -7.86 3.99
CA GLU A 2 0.58 -7.41 4.30
C GLU A 2 1.25 -6.56 3.21
N GLU A 3 0.80 -6.68 1.95
CA GLU A 3 1.28 -5.82 0.85
C GLU A 3 0.90 -4.33 1.03
N LEU A 4 -0.15 -4.03 1.80
CA LEU A 4 -0.68 -2.68 2.01
C LEU A 4 -0.48 -2.17 3.44
N ILE A 5 -0.60 -3.06 4.42
CA ILE A 5 -0.58 -2.72 5.85
C ILE A 5 0.67 -3.32 6.49
N GLU A 6 1.48 -2.48 7.11
CA GLU A 6 2.55 -2.89 8.02
C GLU A 6 1.96 -2.97 9.44
N ASP A 7 1.85 -4.19 9.97
CA ASP A 7 1.24 -4.45 11.27
C ASP A 7 1.91 -3.64 12.40
N GLY A 8 1.10 -3.00 13.22
CA GLY A 8 1.52 -2.12 14.32
C GLY A 8 2.14 -0.78 13.89
N LYS A 9 2.34 -0.55 12.58
CA LYS A 9 2.89 0.71 12.05
C LYS A 9 1.89 1.52 11.26
N THR A 10 1.29 0.92 10.24
CA THR A 10 0.31 1.60 9.37
C THR A 10 -1.11 1.08 9.51
N GLY A 11 -1.28 0.03 10.30
CA GLY A 11 -2.56 -0.57 10.67
C GLY A 11 -2.35 -1.83 11.50
N PHE A 12 -3.40 -2.61 11.67
CA PHE A 12 -3.34 -3.92 12.32
C PHE A 12 -3.92 -4.98 11.38
N VAL A 13 -3.20 -6.08 11.19
CA VAL A 13 -3.67 -7.24 10.43
C VAL A 13 -3.75 -8.41 11.39
N LEU A 14 -4.96 -8.90 11.63
CA LEU A 14 -5.26 -9.87 12.67
C LEU A 14 -6.09 -11.00 12.07
N GLU A 15 -6.02 -12.17 12.68
CA GLU A 15 -6.98 -13.25 12.42
C GLU A 15 -8.40 -12.82 12.78
N SER A 16 -9.40 -13.48 12.17
CA SER A 16 -10.81 -13.16 12.38
C SER A 16 -11.27 -13.55 13.79
N ASN A 17 -11.00 -12.67 14.75
CA ASN A 17 -11.29 -12.83 16.17
C ASN A 17 -11.71 -11.47 16.76
N ILE A 18 -12.89 -11.43 17.38
CA ILE A 18 -13.48 -10.22 17.96
C ILE A 18 -12.64 -9.67 19.11
N ASP A 19 -12.12 -10.52 20.00
CA ASP A 19 -11.31 -10.08 21.14
C ASP A 19 -9.99 -9.45 20.68
N ALA A 20 -9.38 -10.04 19.64
CA ALA A 20 -8.18 -9.48 19.01
C ALA A 20 -8.46 -8.11 18.37
N LEU A 21 -9.60 -7.97 17.69
CA LEU A 21 -10.04 -6.71 17.08
C LEU A 21 -10.26 -5.63 18.15
N ILE A 22 -10.94 -5.94 19.25
CA ILE A 22 -11.14 -5.02 20.38
C ILE A 22 -9.78 -4.56 20.94
N GLY A 23 -8.84 -5.49 21.14
CA GLY A 23 -7.49 -5.17 21.62
C GLY A 23 -6.70 -4.28 20.67
N ALA A 24 -6.86 -4.42 19.36
CA ALA A 24 -6.22 -3.56 18.36
C ALA A 24 -6.87 -2.17 18.30
N MET A 25 -8.20 -2.08 18.41
CA MET A 25 -8.91 -0.80 18.46
C MET A 25 -8.45 0.08 19.62
N GLN A 26 -8.14 -0.52 20.78
CA GLN A 26 -7.61 0.21 21.93
C GLN A 26 -6.20 0.80 21.70
N LYS A 27 -5.47 0.31 20.69
CA LYS A 27 -4.10 0.75 20.35
C LYS A 27 -4.07 1.68 19.13
N ILE A 28 -5.22 2.10 18.62
CA ILE A 28 -5.26 2.89 17.37
C ILE A 28 -4.52 4.24 17.50
N ASP A 29 -4.47 4.78 18.72
CA ASP A 29 -3.76 6.00 19.08
C ASP A 29 -2.22 5.85 19.04
N THR A 30 -1.69 4.63 19.02
CA THR A 30 -0.25 4.37 18.87
C THR A 30 0.23 4.51 17.43
N ILE A 31 -0.68 4.64 16.46
CA ILE A 31 -0.34 4.78 15.04
C ILE A 31 -0.10 6.26 14.72
N ASP A 32 1.13 6.57 14.30
CA ASP A 32 1.45 7.88 13.74
C ASP A 32 0.89 8.00 12.31
N ARG A 33 -0.13 8.85 12.15
CA ARG A 33 -0.79 9.11 10.87
C ARG A 33 0.16 9.63 9.79
N SER A 34 1.25 10.29 10.16
CA SER A 34 2.26 10.75 9.20
C SER A 34 3.04 9.58 8.59
N GLN A 35 3.32 8.54 9.39
CA GLN A 35 3.97 7.30 8.93
C GLN A 35 3.05 6.44 8.07
N VAL A 36 1.73 6.57 8.21
CA VAL A 36 0.75 5.97 7.29
C VAL A 36 0.74 6.72 5.95
N ARG A 37 0.68 8.05 5.98
CA ARG A 37 0.51 8.89 4.78
C ARG A 37 1.71 8.83 3.84
N ARG A 38 2.93 8.86 4.39
CA ARG A 38 4.17 8.99 3.60
C ARG A 38 4.42 7.80 2.65
N PRO A 39 4.35 6.52 3.07
CA PRO A 39 4.48 5.39 2.15
C PRO A 39 3.37 5.37 1.10
N VAL A 40 2.15 5.80 1.44
CA VAL A 40 1.03 5.86 0.50
C VAL A 40 1.32 6.84 -0.63
N GLU A 41 1.81 8.04 -0.30
CA GLU A 41 2.19 9.03 -1.32
C GLU A 41 3.38 8.57 -2.17
N GLN A 42 4.32 7.83 -1.58
CA GLN A 42 5.48 7.32 -2.30
C GLN A 42 5.17 6.13 -3.23
N LYS A 43 4.24 5.25 -2.84
CA LYS A 43 3.98 3.99 -3.56
C LYS A 43 2.72 4.03 -4.43
N PHE A 44 1.71 4.80 -4.02
CA PHE A 44 0.36 4.78 -4.60
C PHE A 44 -0.12 6.18 -5.04
N SER A 45 0.78 7.14 -5.24
CA SER A 45 0.43 8.42 -5.85
C SER A 45 -0.03 8.23 -7.29
N LYS A 46 -0.94 9.12 -7.74
CA LYS A 46 -1.43 9.10 -9.12
C LYS A 46 -0.28 9.25 -10.12
N GLU A 47 0.70 10.09 -9.80
CA GLU A 47 1.88 10.33 -10.62
C GLU A 47 2.67 9.03 -10.82
N ARG A 48 3.06 8.37 -9.72
CA ARG A 48 3.79 7.09 -9.79
C ARG A 48 3.00 6.02 -10.54
N MET A 49 1.71 5.90 -10.25
CA MET A 49 0.87 4.89 -10.90
C MET A 49 0.80 5.11 -12.42
N THR A 50 0.57 6.36 -12.85
CA THR A 50 0.53 6.70 -14.28
C THR A 50 1.88 6.46 -14.95
N ASP A 51 2.98 6.92 -14.34
CA ASP A 51 4.34 6.76 -14.90
C ASP A 51 4.70 5.27 -15.10
N GLU A 52 4.38 4.40 -14.13
CA GLU A 52 4.67 2.97 -14.22
C GLU A 52 3.80 2.28 -15.29
N TYR A 53 2.54 2.68 -15.45
CA TYR A 53 1.69 2.18 -16.53
C TYR A 53 2.18 2.66 -17.91
N GLU A 54 2.52 3.94 -18.04
CA GLU A 54 3.06 4.50 -19.29
C GLU A 54 4.35 3.78 -19.70
N LYS A 55 5.28 3.58 -18.76
CA LYS A 55 6.50 2.81 -18.98
C LYS A 55 6.20 1.41 -19.52
N LEU A 56 5.27 0.70 -18.91
CA LEU A 56 4.85 -0.63 -19.37
C LEU A 56 4.27 -0.57 -20.79
N TYR A 57 3.45 0.44 -21.11
CA TYR A 57 2.90 0.60 -22.46
C TYR A 57 3.99 0.88 -23.50
N TYR A 58 4.97 1.73 -23.19
CA TYR A 58 6.11 1.98 -24.08
C TYR A 58 6.93 0.71 -24.31
N GLU A 59 7.21 -0.07 -23.27
CA GLU A 59 7.91 -1.35 -23.38
C GLU A 59 7.15 -2.34 -24.28
N LEU A 60 5.83 -2.46 -24.09
CA LEU A 60 4.99 -3.34 -24.91
C LEU A 60 4.94 -2.89 -26.38
N CYS A 61 4.81 -1.60 -26.65
CA CYS A 61 4.82 -1.08 -28.02
C CYS A 61 6.17 -1.26 -28.72
N GLN A 62 7.28 -1.07 -28.00
CA GLN A 62 8.63 -1.30 -28.54
C GLN A 62 8.88 -2.78 -28.85
N ASN A 63 8.47 -3.67 -27.95
CA ASN A 63 8.61 -5.12 -28.13
C ASN A 63 7.64 -5.68 -29.18
N GLY A 64 6.47 -5.07 -29.35
CA GLY A 64 5.51 -5.39 -30.42
C GLY A 64 6.00 -5.02 -31.82
N ALA A 65 6.87 -4.02 -31.94
CA ALA A 65 7.51 -3.60 -33.19
C ALA A 65 8.71 -4.46 -33.60
N GLN A 66 9.14 -5.41 -32.75
CA GLN A 66 10.23 -6.36 -33.01
C GLN A 66 9.73 -7.75 -33.49
N LYS A 67 8.42 -7.91 -33.68
CA LYS A 67 7.80 -9.06 -34.36
C LYS A 67 7.37 -8.69 -35.77
#